data_AF-T1HB31-F1
#
_entry.id   AF-T1HB31-F1
#
_cell.length_a   1.000
_cell.length_b   1.000
_cell.length_c   1.000
_cell.angle_alpha   90.00
_cell.angle_beta   90.00
_cell.angle_gamma   90.00
#
_symmetry.space_group_name_H-M   'P 1'
#
loop_
_entity.id
_entity.type
_entity.pdbx_description
1 polymer ?
#
loop_
_entity_poly.entity_id
_entity_poly.type
_entity_poly.pdbx_seq_one_letter_code
_entity_poly.pdbx_strand_id
1 'polypeptide(L)' 'MIFLHGTDFESLHRYMSPEILPVEYGGHLPSVENTAWKGQLINDLPLLLDEPEYDLLG' A
#
# COMPACT_ATOMS: atom_id res chain seq x y z
N MET A 1 -11.94 -12.27 5.03
CA MET A 1 -11.73 -13.22 3.91
C MET A 1 -10.41 -12.88 3.27
N ILE A 2 -9.57 -13.87 2.99
CA ILE A 2 -8.23 -13.68 2.41
C ILE A 2 -8.25 -14.33 1.02
N PHE A 3 -7.76 -13.62 0.01
CA PHE A 3 -7.66 -14.10 -1.37
C PHE A 3 -6.20 -14.28 -1.75
N LEU A 4 -5.89 -15.37 -2.45
CA LEU A 4 -4.55 -15.72 -2.92
C LEU A 4 -4.60 -15.80 -4.45
N HIS A 5 -4.09 -14.76 -5.11
CA HIS A 5 -4.16 -14.63 -6.58
C HIS A 5 -2.92 -15.22 -7.29
N GLY A 6 -1.79 -15.36 -6.60
CA GLY A 6 -0.57 -15.89 -7.19
C GLY A 6 -0.11 -15.05 -8.39
N THR A 7 0.02 -15.70 -9.54
CA THR A 7 0.35 -15.04 -10.82
C THR A 7 -0.89 -14.85 -11.72
N ASP A 8 -2.09 -15.16 -11.24
CA ASP A 8 -3.34 -14.95 -11.97
C ASP A 8 -3.88 -13.54 -11.70
N PHE A 9 -3.44 -12.58 -12.52
CA PHE A 9 -3.88 -11.19 -12.42
C PHE A 9 -5.34 -10.97 -12.86
N GLU A 10 -5.90 -11.83 -13.71
CA GLU A 10 -7.32 -11.74 -14.08
C GLU A 10 -8.21 -11.94 -12.86
N SER A 11 -7.83 -12.84 -11.95
CA SER A 11 -8.55 -13.02 -10.69
C SER A 11 -8.45 -11.81 -9.75
N LEU A 12 -7.34 -11.07 -9.79
CA LEU A 12 -7.16 -9.80 -9.07
C LEU A 12 -8.02 -8.69 -9.69
N HIS A 13 -8.07 -8.62 -11.02
CA HIS A 13 -8.79 -7.57 -11.75
C HIS A 13 -10.31 -7.59 -11.57
N ARG A 14 -10.85 -8.72 -11.09
CA ARG A 14 -12.26 -8.80 -10.64
C ARG A 14 -12.56 -7.91 -9.45
N TYR A 15 -11.55 -7.53 -8.67
CA TYR A 15 -11.68 -6.71 -7.47
C TYR A 15 -11.07 -5.32 -7.61
N MET A 16 -10.03 -5.17 -8.44
CA MET A 16 -9.33 -3.90 -8.66
C MET A 16 -9.15 -3.64 -10.15
N SER A 17 -9.57 -2.49 -10.64
CA SER A 17 -9.39 -2.14 -12.06
C SER A 17 -7.90 -2.11 -12.43
N PRO A 18 -7.47 -2.68 -13.58
CA PRO A 18 -6.10 -2.56 -14.05
C PRO A 18 -5.67 -1.11 -14.32
N GLU A 19 -6.62 -0.19 -14.56
CA GLU A 19 -6.35 1.24 -14.77
C GLU A 19 -5.74 1.96 -13.56
N ILE A 20 -5.92 1.41 -12.35
CA ILE A 20 -5.37 1.98 -11.12
C ILE A 20 -4.17 1.21 -10.57
N LEU A 21 -3.74 0.15 -11.28
CA LEU A 21 -2.68 -0.74 -10.83
C LEU A 21 -1.38 -0.48 -11.61
N PRO A 22 -0.22 -0.60 -10.94
CA PRO A 22 1.10 -0.68 -11.58
C PRO A 22 1.24 -1.89 -12.51
N VAL A 23 2.19 -1.81 -13.44
CA VAL A 23 2.53 -2.90 -14.37
C VAL A 23 2.90 -4.23 -13.67
N GLU A 24 3.50 -4.20 -12.47
CA GLU A 24 3.87 -5.40 -11.71
C GLU A 24 2.67 -6.23 -11.26
N TYR A 25 1.48 -5.63 -11.27
CA TYR A 25 0.21 -6.25 -10.88
C TYR A 25 -0.74 -6.44 -12.07
N GLY A 26 -0.19 -6.41 -13.30
CA GLY A 26 -0.96 -6.52 -14.54
C GLY A 26 -1.78 -5.28 -14.88
N GLY A 27 -1.45 -4.12 -14.32
CA GLY A 27 -2.13 -2.86 -14.58
C GLY A 27 -1.48 -2.01 -15.65
N HIS A 28 -2.01 -0.80 -15.83
CA HIS A 28 -1.60 0.16 -16.85
C HIS A 28 -0.81 1.36 -16.31
N LEU A 29 -0.71 1.52 -15.00
CA LEU A 29 0.12 2.56 -14.40
C LEU A 29 1.60 2.19 -14.48
N PRO A 30 2.52 3.18 -14.42
CA PRO A 30 3.95 2.93 -14.34
C PRO A 30 4.33 2.00 -13.17
N SER A 31 5.56 1.49 -13.24
CA SER A 31 6.19 0.72 -12.16
C SER A 31 6.07 1.42 -10.81
N VAL A 32 5.88 0.65 -9.75
CA VAL A 32 5.73 1.16 -8.38
C VAL A 32 6.85 2.15 -8.03
N GLU A 33 6.46 3.39 -7.81
CA GLU A 33 7.29 4.46 -7.24
C GLU A 33 6.63 4.89 -5.93
N ASN A 34 7.33 4.68 -4.80
CA ASN A 34 6.77 4.92 -3.47
C ASN A 34 7.44 6.06 -2.70
N THR A 35 8.28 6.86 -3.36
CA THR A 35 9.00 7.98 -2.73
C THR A 35 8.04 9.03 -2.20
N ALA A 36 6.95 9.34 -2.93
CA ALA A 36 5.94 10.28 -2.46
C ALA A 36 5.30 9.82 -1.13
N TRP A 37 4.88 8.55 -1.06
CA TRP A 37 4.28 7.98 0.15
C TRP A 37 5.27 7.87 1.31
N LYS A 38 6.53 7.52 1.04
CA LYS A 38 7.60 7.54 2.05
C LYS A 38 7.82 8.94 2.60
N GLY A 39 7.84 9.95 1.73
CA GLY A 39 7.96 11.35 2.13
C GLY A 39 6.80 11.77 3.05
N GLN A 40 5.59 11.39 2.70
CA GLN A 40 4.41 11.65 3.54
C GLN A 40 4.51 10.93 4.89
N LEU A 41 4.88 9.65 4.90
CA LEU A 41 5.07 8.88 6.14
C LEU A 41 6.09 9.54 7.09
N ILE A 42 7.18 10.07 6.55
CA ILE A 42 8.20 10.79 7.33
C ILE A 42 7.62 12.09 7.91
N ASN A 43 6.84 12.83 7.14
CA ASN A 43 6.21 14.07 7.60
C ASN A 43 5.15 13.82 8.68
N ASP A 44 4.44 12.71 8.59
CA ASP A 44 3.40 12.30 9.54
C ASP A 44 3.98 11.62 10.78
N LEU A 45 5.27 11.25 10.77
CA LEU A 45 5.94 10.53 11.85
C LEU A 45 5.79 11.18 13.24
N PRO A 46 5.87 12.52 13.42
CA PRO A 46 5.64 13.14 14.72
C PRO A 46 4.24 12.88 15.28
N LEU A 47 3.21 12.86 14.42
CA LEU A 47 1.83 12.58 14.82
C LEU A 47 1.66 11.11 15.25
N LEU A 48 2.34 10.19 14.55
CA LEU A 48 2.26 8.76 14.83
C LEU A 48 2.98 8.35 16.12
N LEU A 49 3.99 9.13 16.54
CA LEU A 49 4.80 8.83 17.72
C LEU A 49 4.30 9.53 19.00
N ASP A 50 3.43 10.52 18.88
CA ASP A 50 2.76 11.18 20.02
C ASP A 50 1.54 10.40 20.53
N GLU A 51 1.29 9.18 20.02
CA GLU A 51 0.19 8.33 20.48
C GLU A 51 0.46 7.80 21.91
N PRO A 52 -0.42 8.06 22.89
CA PRO A 52 -0.18 7.79 24.32
C PRO A 52 -0.12 6.30 24.71
N GLU A 53 -0.32 5.37 23.76
CA GLU A 53 -0.36 3.94 24.01
C GLU A 53 1.02 3.32 24.29
N TYR A 54 2.12 3.99 23.92
CA TYR A 54 3.49 3.51 24.20
C TYR A 54 4.01 3.86 25.61
N ASP A 55 3.38 4.79 26.32
CA ASP A 55 3.75 5.15 27.70
C ASP A 55 3.24 4.13 28.74
N LEU A 56 2.34 3.21 28.36
CA LEU A 56 1.75 2.21 29.27
C LEU A 56 2.53 0.89 29.38
N LEU A 57 3.65 0.77 28.66
CA LEU A 57 4.55 -0.39 28.69
C LEU A 57 5.91 -0.09 29.35
N GLY A 58 6.06 1.12 29.94
CA GLY A 58 7.22 1.54 30.73
C GLY A 58 7.08 1.26 32.22
#